data_AF-A0A8C7DAB3-F1
#
_entry.id   AF-A0A8C7DAB3-F1
#
_cell.length_a   1.000
_cell.length_b   1.000
_cell.length_c   1.000
_cell.angle_alpha   90.00
_cell.angle_beta   90.00
_cell.angle_gamma   90.00
#
_symmetry.space_group_name_H-M   'P 1'
#
loop_
_entity.id
_entity.type
_entity.pdbx_description
1 polymer ?
#
loop_
_entity_poly.entity_id
_entity_poly.type
_entity_poly.pdbx_seq_one_letter_code
_entity_poly.pdbx_strand_id
1 'polypeptide(L)'
;MKVSRIAWLLCKRTEVRRHTVCRTFISGSTTRLQQLSSARGSICRYSTESSINGCTALLYRNHGDPSQVVQLESMELPSVGAKSVLVKLLAAPINPSDINMIQGSYAILPDLPAVGGNEGVGQILEVGSQVKALRPGDWVIPRDAGLGTWRTAAVLAENDVISLPNDIPLFSAATLGVNPCTAFRMLSDFEELKPGDTVIQNAANSGVGQAVIQIAAARGIQTINVVRDRPDLTQLIDRLKAMGASHVIKEETLRRHEMKELFKTCPRPKLALNGVGGKSATELLRHLQVGGSMVTYGGMAKQPVTVPVVRLFLPIILPFFYHVPLGPQQTVFSLHLTNMAINGHGFLDNLCIVDMFISPKW
;
A
#
# COMPACT_ATOMS: atom_id res chain seq x y z
N MET A 1 7.54 13.90 -43.13
CA MET A 1 8.65 12.93 -42.99
C MET A 1 8.20 11.80 -42.08
N LYS A 2 8.63 10.58 -42.38
CA LYS A 2 7.96 9.29 -42.12
C LYS A 2 7.66 8.95 -40.65
N VAL A 3 6.49 8.35 -40.49
CA VAL A 3 5.92 7.61 -39.36
C VAL A 3 6.59 6.23 -39.25
N SER A 4 6.84 5.74 -38.03
CA SER A 4 7.10 4.31 -37.77
C SER A 4 6.34 3.84 -36.54
N ARG A 5 5.21 3.16 -36.79
CA ARG A 5 4.52 2.24 -35.87
C ARG A 5 5.20 0.88 -35.97
N ILE A 6 5.39 0.18 -34.85
CA ILE A 6 5.63 -1.27 -34.85
C ILE A 6 4.66 -1.92 -33.87
N ALA A 7 3.80 -2.77 -34.42
CA ALA A 7 2.98 -3.76 -33.74
C ALA A 7 3.15 -5.08 -34.50
N TRP A 8 3.37 -6.19 -33.80
CA TRP A 8 3.15 -7.58 -34.24
C TRP A 8 3.02 -8.42 -32.95
N LEU A 9 1.84 -8.91 -32.55
CA LEU A 9 1.05 -10.09 -32.98
C LEU A 9 1.59 -11.46 -32.52
N LEU A 10 0.72 -12.11 -31.73
CA LEU A 10 0.66 -13.49 -31.26
C LEU A 10 0.82 -14.55 -32.36
N CYS A 11 1.40 -15.71 -32.03
CA CYS A 11 0.88 -17.01 -32.46
C CYS A 11 1.31 -18.16 -31.52
N LYS A 12 0.46 -19.19 -31.47
CA LYS A 12 0.36 -20.32 -30.52
C LYS A 12 1.29 -21.50 -30.84
N ARG A 13 1.51 -22.32 -29.78
CA ARG A 13 1.64 -23.80 -29.68
C ARG A 13 2.41 -24.57 -30.77
N THR A 14 3.34 -25.42 -30.34
CA THR A 14 3.16 -26.89 -30.35
C THR A 14 4.23 -27.61 -29.50
N GLU A 15 3.76 -28.68 -28.86
CA GLU A 15 4.42 -29.63 -27.97
C GLU A 15 5.07 -30.75 -28.79
N VAL A 16 6.30 -31.20 -28.46
CA VAL A 16 6.76 -32.57 -28.78
C VAL A 16 7.69 -33.06 -27.65
N ARG A 17 7.21 -34.06 -26.88
CA ARG A 17 8.02 -34.97 -26.07
C ARG A 17 8.72 -35.99 -26.97
N ARG A 18 9.90 -36.48 -26.58
CA ARG A 18 10.28 -37.90 -26.75
C ARG A 18 11.37 -38.31 -25.74
N HIS A 19 11.07 -39.41 -25.06
CA HIS A 19 11.96 -40.20 -24.21
C HIS A 19 12.92 -41.06 -25.04
N THR A 20 14.09 -41.37 -24.49
CA THR A 20 14.88 -42.55 -24.87
C THR A 20 15.42 -43.24 -23.60
N VAL A 21 15.08 -44.51 -23.44
CA VAL A 21 15.60 -45.49 -22.46
C VAL A 21 15.97 -46.76 -23.23
N CYS A 22 16.87 -47.59 -22.65
CA CYS A 22 17.39 -48.91 -23.04
C CYS A 22 18.74 -48.88 -23.78
N ARG A 23 19.71 -49.78 -23.53
CA ARG A 23 19.69 -51.08 -22.81
C ARG A 23 21.12 -51.50 -22.41
N THR A 24 21.14 -52.41 -21.45
CA THR A 24 22.18 -53.23 -20.82
C THR A 24 23.20 -53.94 -21.72
N PHE A 25 24.39 -54.20 -21.15
CA PHE A 25 25.19 -55.40 -21.41
C PHE A 25 25.62 -56.05 -20.09
N ILE A 26 25.49 -57.38 -20.03
CA ILE A 26 25.86 -58.29 -18.95
C ILE A 26 27.11 -59.04 -19.41
N SER A 27 28.10 -59.22 -18.53
CA SER A 27 29.00 -60.37 -18.57
C SER A 27 29.32 -60.78 -17.14
N GLY A 28 29.08 -62.04 -16.83
CA GLY A 28 29.28 -62.61 -15.50
C GLY A 28 30.69 -63.17 -15.29
N SER A 29 31.07 -63.27 -14.03
CA SER A 29 32.03 -64.27 -13.55
C SER A 29 31.84 -64.45 -12.04
N THR A 30 31.69 -65.72 -11.65
CA THR A 30 31.43 -66.23 -10.31
C THR A 30 32.72 -66.67 -9.64
N THR A 31 33.03 -66.19 -8.42
CA THR A 31 33.74 -67.00 -7.40
C THR A 31 33.62 -66.45 -5.96
N ARG A 32 32.91 -67.23 -5.14
CA ARG A 32 33.05 -67.60 -3.72
C ARG A 32 33.84 -66.71 -2.71
N LEU A 33 33.08 -66.23 -1.71
CA LEU A 33 33.31 -66.08 -0.25
C LEU A 33 34.72 -65.80 0.30
N GLN A 34 34.83 -64.68 1.02
CA GLN A 34 35.46 -64.60 2.34
C GLN A 34 34.83 -63.48 3.18
N GLN A 35 34.38 -63.83 4.38
CA GLN A 35 33.98 -62.91 5.45
C GLN A 35 35.17 -62.06 5.86
N LEU A 36 34.98 -60.75 6.01
CA LEU A 36 35.69 -59.92 6.98
C LEU A 36 34.81 -58.74 7.39
N SER A 37 34.69 -58.60 8.70
CA SER A 37 33.96 -57.60 9.47
C SER A 37 34.57 -56.20 9.34
N SER A 38 33.73 -55.16 9.18
CA SER A 38 34.00 -53.86 9.79
C SER A 38 32.73 -52.99 9.96
N ALA A 39 32.55 -52.60 11.21
CA ALA A 39 31.88 -51.43 11.78
C ALA A 39 31.08 -50.43 10.91
N ARG A 40 29.88 -50.13 11.46
CA ARG A 40 29.26 -48.79 11.61
C ARG A 40 28.97 -47.99 10.34
N GLY A 41 27.69 -47.97 9.99
CA GLY A 41 27.05 -46.88 9.28
C GLY A 41 25.62 -46.70 9.79
N SER A 42 25.45 -46.13 10.99
CA SER A 42 24.17 -45.55 11.36
C SER A 42 23.83 -44.49 10.32
N ILE A 43 22.81 -44.73 9.51
CA ILE A 43 22.23 -43.70 8.64
C ILE A 43 21.58 -42.69 9.58
N CYS A 44 22.38 -41.72 10.02
CA CYS A 44 21.90 -40.52 10.67
C CYS A 44 21.10 -39.77 9.60
N ARG A 45 19.78 -39.92 9.63
CA ARG A 45 18.89 -38.97 8.98
C ARG A 45 19.12 -37.65 9.71
N TYR A 46 19.98 -36.80 9.18
CA TYR A 46 20.04 -35.41 9.58
C TYR A 46 18.67 -34.81 9.25
N SER A 47 17.79 -34.68 10.25
CA SER A 47 16.65 -33.78 10.16
C SER A 47 17.22 -32.37 10.11
N THR A 48 17.41 -31.83 8.91
CA THR A 48 17.78 -30.43 8.71
C THR A 48 16.56 -29.51 8.75
N GLU A 49 15.52 -29.87 9.51
CA GLU A 49 14.42 -28.97 9.82
C GLU A 49 14.66 -28.41 11.21
N SER A 50 15.49 -27.36 11.27
CA SER A 50 15.42 -26.44 12.41
C SER A 50 14.10 -25.71 12.29
N SER A 51 13.03 -26.28 12.85
CA SER A 51 11.76 -25.57 12.97
C SER A 51 12.00 -24.28 13.76
N ILE A 52 11.61 -23.14 13.19
CA ILE A 52 11.70 -21.86 13.89
C ILE A 52 10.63 -21.89 14.99
N ASN A 53 11.04 -22.20 16.23
CA ASN A 53 10.12 -22.32 17.37
C ASN A 53 9.90 -21.00 18.12
N GLY A 54 10.66 -19.95 17.77
CA GLY A 54 10.52 -18.62 18.35
C GLY A 54 10.96 -17.53 17.40
N CYS A 55 10.51 -16.31 17.65
CA CYS A 55 10.89 -15.14 16.89
C CYS A 55 11.13 -13.94 17.82
N THR A 56 11.76 -12.91 17.28
CA THR A 56 11.95 -11.64 17.99
C THR A 56 11.00 -10.61 17.40
N ALA A 57 10.32 -9.84 18.23
CA ALA A 57 9.28 -8.90 17.84
C ALA A 57 9.40 -7.57 18.59
N LEU A 58 8.96 -6.49 17.96
CA LEU A 58 8.70 -5.21 18.59
C LEU A 58 7.26 -5.19 19.09
N LEU A 59 7.07 -5.31 20.40
CA LEU A 59 5.79 -5.49 21.06
C LEU A 59 5.44 -4.30 21.95
N TYR A 60 4.16 -3.96 22.05
CA TYR A 60 3.65 -2.95 22.97
C TYR A 60 2.47 -3.48 23.78
N ARG A 61 2.48 -3.19 25.08
CA ARG A 61 1.49 -3.69 26.06
C ARG A 61 0.48 -2.64 26.49
N ASN A 62 0.78 -1.38 26.19
CA ASN A 62 -0.05 -0.21 26.47
C ASN A 62 0.05 0.74 25.27
N HIS A 63 -1.00 1.52 25.01
CA HIS A 63 -0.90 2.62 24.08
C HIS A 63 -0.05 3.76 24.65
N GLY A 64 0.68 4.48 23.79
CA GLY A 64 1.49 5.62 24.22
C GLY A 64 2.49 6.09 23.17
N ASP A 65 3.48 6.88 23.62
CA ASP A 65 4.62 7.25 22.79
C ASP A 65 5.38 5.98 22.35
N PRO A 66 5.52 5.69 21.04
CA PRO A 66 6.19 4.50 20.56
C PRO A 66 7.60 4.31 21.12
N SER A 67 8.32 5.40 21.41
CA SER A 67 9.66 5.32 22.00
C SER A 67 9.69 4.78 23.43
N GLN A 68 8.54 4.82 24.13
CA GLN A 68 8.42 4.39 25.52
C GLN A 68 7.74 3.02 25.64
N VAL A 69 6.73 2.76 24.80
CA VAL A 69 5.88 1.56 24.95
C VAL A 69 6.30 0.37 24.10
N VAL A 70 7.09 0.58 23.04
CA VAL A 70 7.56 -0.50 22.16
C VAL A 70 8.84 -1.10 22.73
N GLN A 71 8.84 -2.41 22.95
CA GLN A 71 9.95 -3.17 23.49
C GLN A 71 10.32 -4.33 22.57
N LEU A 72 11.62 -4.64 22.49
CA LEU A 72 12.11 -5.81 21.78
C LEU A 72 11.95 -7.04 22.68
N GLU A 73 11.10 -7.98 22.29
CA GLU A 73 10.82 -9.20 23.06
C GLU A 73 11.03 -10.45 22.20
N SER A 74 11.35 -11.57 22.84
CA SER A 74 11.31 -12.90 22.20
C SER A 74 9.95 -13.54 22.46
N MET A 75 9.38 -14.17 21.44
CA MET A 75 8.08 -14.85 21.51
C MET A 75 8.19 -16.25 20.92
N GLU A 76 7.43 -17.19 21.48
CA GLU A 76 7.27 -18.51 20.88
C GLU A 76 6.32 -18.43 19.68
N LEU A 77 6.63 -19.21 18.64
CA LEU A 77 5.74 -19.35 17.48
C LEU A 77 4.82 -20.55 17.70
N PRO A 78 3.51 -20.43 17.42
CA PRO A 78 2.64 -21.60 17.40
C PRO A 78 3.06 -22.55 16.28
N SER A 79 2.69 -23.83 16.39
CA SER A 79 2.89 -24.78 15.30
C SER A 79 2.13 -24.37 14.04
N VAL A 80 2.67 -24.70 12.86
CA VAL A 80 2.01 -24.42 11.58
C VAL A 80 0.75 -25.27 11.45
N GLY A 81 -0.40 -24.62 11.59
CA GLY A 81 -1.71 -25.25 11.42
C GLY A 81 -2.00 -25.66 9.98
N ALA A 82 -3.01 -26.50 9.77
CA ALA A 82 -3.35 -27.05 8.45
C ALA A 82 -3.62 -25.98 7.36
N LYS A 83 -4.13 -24.80 7.74
CA LYS A 83 -4.43 -23.66 6.86
C LYS A 83 -3.54 -22.44 7.13
N SER A 84 -2.37 -22.67 7.72
CA SER A 84 -1.44 -21.62 8.12
C SER A 84 -0.16 -21.69 7.31
N VAL A 85 0.57 -20.58 7.29
CA VAL A 85 1.88 -20.47 6.67
C VAL A 85 2.88 -19.91 7.67
N LEU A 86 4.09 -20.47 7.72
CA LEU A 86 5.21 -19.88 8.43
C LEU A 86 5.90 -18.89 7.51
N VAL A 87 5.94 -17.62 7.91
CA VAL A 87 6.51 -16.52 7.15
C VAL A 87 7.73 -15.98 7.88
N LYS A 88 8.86 -15.88 7.18
CA LYS A 88 10.01 -15.08 7.62
C LYS A 88 9.87 -13.67 7.07
N LEU A 89 9.73 -12.68 7.93
CA LEU A 89 9.67 -11.29 7.50
C LEU A 89 11.05 -10.82 7.02
N LEU A 90 11.09 -10.18 5.87
CA LEU A 90 12.33 -9.72 5.23
C LEU A 90 12.55 -8.22 5.46
N ALA A 91 11.48 -7.43 5.34
CA ALA A 91 11.50 -6.00 5.57
C ALA A 91 10.10 -5.50 5.91
N ALA A 92 10.02 -4.54 6.85
CA ALA A 92 8.78 -3.88 7.23
C ALA A 92 9.06 -2.37 7.42
N PRO A 93 8.33 -1.48 6.72
CA PRO A 93 8.48 -0.04 6.91
C PRO A 93 7.85 0.42 8.23
N ILE A 94 8.10 1.69 8.56
CA ILE A 94 7.41 2.41 9.63
C ILE A 94 6.59 3.52 8.98
N ASN A 95 5.26 3.37 9.05
CA ASN A 95 4.29 4.31 8.51
C ASN A 95 3.64 5.15 9.62
N PRO A 96 3.09 6.34 9.30
CA PRO A 96 2.33 7.14 10.27
C PRO A 96 1.15 6.38 10.89
N SER A 97 0.52 5.44 10.17
CA SER A 97 -0.55 4.59 10.70
C SER A 97 -0.07 3.68 11.82
N ASP A 98 1.14 3.13 11.72
CA ASP A 98 1.72 2.27 12.76
C ASP A 98 1.92 3.08 14.05
N ILE A 99 2.46 4.29 13.90
CA ILE A 99 2.65 5.23 15.01
C ILE A 99 1.32 5.60 15.66
N ASN A 100 0.30 5.95 14.87
CA ASN A 100 -1.02 6.31 15.38
C ASN A 100 -1.71 5.14 16.09
N MET A 101 -1.52 3.91 15.59
CA MET A 101 -2.06 2.68 16.19
C MET A 101 -1.39 2.38 17.53
N ILE A 102 -0.07 2.49 17.63
CA ILE A 102 0.66 2.37 18.90
C ILE A 102 0.22 3.47 19.89
N GLN A 103 -0.02 4.69 19.41
CA GLN A 103 -0.53 5.80 20.23
C GLN A 103 -2.00 5.63 20.66
N GLY A 104 -2.74 4.63 20.17
CA GLY A 104 -4.16 4.44 20.48
C GLY A 104 -5.10 5.45 19.81
N SER A 105 -4.63 6.11 18.74
CA SER A 105 -5.36 7.18 18.03
C SER A 105 -5.78 6.80 16.60
N TYR A 106 -5.67 5.52 16.27
CA TYR A 106 -6.09 4.95 14.99
C TYR A 106 -7.45 4.25 15.12
N ALA A 107 -8.21 4.14 14.03
CA ALA A 107 -9.56 3.57 14.09
C ALA A 107 -9.56 2.05 14.30
N ILE A 108 -8.47 1.38 13.93
CA ILE A 108 -8.25 -0.04 14.14
C ILE A 108 -7.19 -0.17 15.22
N LEU A 109 -7.52 -0.83 16.32
CA LEU A 109 -6.59 -1.08 17.43
C LEU A 109 -6.59 -2.59 17.70
N PRO A 110 -5.46 -3.29 17.46
CA PRO A 110 -5.30 -4.67 17.85
C PRO A 110 -5.39 -4.84 19.37
N ASP A 111 -5.84 -6.02 19.82
CA ASP A 111 -5.83 -6.38 21.23
C ASP A 111 -4.40 -6.36 21.79
N LEU A 112 -4.23 -5.81 23.00
CA LEU A 112 -2.95 -5.75 23.68
C LEU A 112 -2.70 -7.03 24.50
N PRO A 113 -1.48 -7.57 24.53
CA PRO A 113 -0.26 -7.08 23.88
C PRO A 113 -0.25 -7.29 22.35
N ALA A 114 0.26 -6.31 21.61
CA ALA A 114 0.30 -6.33 20.15
C ALA A 114 1.71 -6.16 19.59
N VAL A 115 1.97 -6.76 18.43
CA VAL A 115 3.20 -6.54 17.65
C VAL A 115 3.00 -5.32 16.75
N GLY A 116 4.00 -4.43 16.70
CA GLY A 116 3.97 -3.24 15.85
C GLY A 116 4.02 -3.54 14.35
N GLY A 117 3.64 -2.55 13.55
CA GLY A 117 3.73 -2.59 12.08
C GLY A 117 2.54 -3.24 11.37
N ASN A 118 2.08 -2.58 10.30
CA ASN A 118 0.96 -3.05 9.48
C ASN A 118 1.35 -3.45 8.06
N GLU A 119 2.57 -3.09 7.64
CA GLU A 119 3.05 -3.33 6.28
C GLU A 119 4.40 -4.05 6.32
N GLY A 120 4.68 -4.85 5.29
CA GLY A 120 5.97 -5.49 5.11
C GLY A 120 5.90 -6.61 4.08
N VAL A 121 7.06 -7.14 3.75
CA VAL A 121 7.22 -8.31 2.88
C VAL A 121 7.90 -9.43 3.66
N GLY A 122 7.36 -10.63 3.52
CA GLY A 122 7.93 -11.85 4.06
C GLY A 122 8.07 -12.93 2.99
N GLN A 123 8.85 -13.96 3.29
CA GLN A 123 9.01 -15.16 2.50
C GLN A 123 8.41 -16.35 3.25
N ILE A 124 7.60 -17.16 2.57
CA ILE A 124 7.05 -18.39 3.13
C ILE A 124 8.18 -19.42 3.31
N LEU A 125 8.29 -19.96 4.51
CA LEU A 125 9.20 -21.06 4.83
C LEU A 125 8.49 -22.42 4.83
N GLU A 126 7.28 -22.47 5.36
CA GLU A 126 6.49 -23.69 5.51
C GLU A 126 5.00 -23.39 5.28
N VAL A 127 4.26 -24.38 4.76
CA VAL A 127 2.81 -24.28 4.55
C VAL A 127 2.10 -25.48 5.18
N GLY A 128 0.92 -25.22 5.73
CA GLY A 128 0.05 -26.26 6.27
C GLY A 128 -0.47 -27.21 5.20
N SER A 129 -0.89 -28.41 5.62
CA SER A 129 -1.31 -29.50 4.74
C SER A 129 -2.53 -29.21 3.84
N GLN A 130 -3.33 -28.19 4.17
CA GLN A 130 -4.50 -27.77 3.39
C GLN A 130 -4.26 -26.50 2.56
N VAL A 131 -3.09 -25.88 2.67
CA VAL A 131 -2.72 -24.69 1.89
C VAL A 131 -2.37 -25.12 0.46
N LYS A 132 -3.08 -24.59 -0.53
CA LYS A 132 -2.92 -24.98 -1.95
C LYS A 132 -2.39 -23.87 -2.85
N ALA A 133 -2.67 -22.61 -2.51
CA ALA A 133 -2.36 -21.46 -3.36
C ALA A 133 -0.95 -20.90 -3.13
N LEU A 134 -0.33 -21.23 -1.99
CA LEU A 134 0.96 -20.71 -1.55
C LEU A 134 1.95 -21.85 -1.39
N ARG A 135 3.24 -21.57 -1.59
CA ARG A 135 4.33 -22.55 -1.41
C ARG A 135 5.56 -21.90 -0.76
N PRO A 136 6.43 -22.71 -0.14
CA PRO A 136 7.73 -22.22 0.34
C PRO A 136 8.50 -21.49 -0.76
N GLY A 137 9.13 -20.38 -0.38
CA GLY A 137 9.87 -19.48 -1.28
C GLY A 137 9.06 -18.31 -1.84
N ASP A 138 7.72 -18.39 -1.85
CA ASP A 138 6.86 -17.28 -2.29
C ASP A 138 7.04 -16.06 -1.39
N TRP A 139 7.03 -14.88 -2.00
CA TRP A 139 6.96 -13.62 -1.26
C TRP A 139 5.50 -13.25 -1.00
N VAL A 140 5.24 -12.76 0.21
CA VAL A 140 3.91 -12.37 0.68
C VAL A 140 3.93 -11.03 1.40
N ILE A 141 2.84 -10.30 1.31
CA ILE A 141 2.53 -9.11 2.11
C ILE A 141 1.25 -9.36 2.92
N PRO A 142 1.04 -8.66 4.05
CA PRO A 142 -0.26 -8.61 4.73
C PRO A 142 -1.40 -8.27 3.77
N ARG A 143 -2.54 -8.96 3.90
CA ARG A 143 -3.77 -8.59 3.21
C ARG A 143 -4.39 -7.33 3.81
N ASP A 144 -4.45 -7.28 5.12
CA ASP A 144 -5.11 -6.24 5.91
C ASP A 144 -4.18 -5.73 7.04
N ALA A 145 -4.56 -4.60 7.64
CA ALA A 145 -3.89 -4.04 8.80
C ALA A 145 -4.10 -4.90 10.06
N GLY A 146 -3.20 -4.77 11.04
CA GLY A 146 -3.33 -5.39 12.37
C GLY A 146 -2.58 -6.71 12.55
N LEU A 147 -1.92 -7.24 11.51
CA LEU A 147 -1.18 -8.51 11.63
C LEU A 147 0.09 -8.41 12.49
N GLY A 148 0.70 -7.24 12.62
CA GLY A 148 1.99 -7.06 13.28
C GLY A 148 3.15 -7.58 12.43
N THR A 149 3.89 -6.67 11.78
CA THR A 149 4.97 -7.02 10.84
C THR A 149 6.38 -6.77 11.38
N TRP A 150 6.51 -6.05 12.50
CA TRP A 150 7.81 -5.76 13.11
C TRP A 150 8.30 -6.93 13.97
N ARG A 151 8.52 -8.07 13.32
CA ARG A 151 9.02 -9.32 13.92
C ARG A 151 9.80 -10.12 12.90
N THR A 152 10.63 -11.06 13.34
CA THR A 152 11.48 -11.85 12.43
C THR A 152 10.72 -12.98 11.71
N ALA A 153 9.68 -13.52 12.33
CA ALA A 153 8.84 -14.56 11.74
C ALA A 153 7.42 -14.56 12.34
N ALA A 154 6.47 -15.17 11.64
CA ALA A 154 5.08 -15.27 12.04
C ALA A 154 4.43 -16.53 11.46
N VAL A 155 3.52 -17.15 12.20
CA VAL A 155 2.56 -18.11 11.65
C VAL A 155 1.26 -17.37 11.40
N LEU A 156 0.83 -17.31 10.14
CA LEU A 156 -0.33 -16.54 9.68
C LEU A 156 -1.33 -17.48 8.98
N ALA A 157 -2.63 -17.12 8.95
CA ALA A 157 -3.57 -17.85 8.12
C ALA A 157 -3.26 -17.60 6.63
N GLU A 158 -3.48 -18.59 5.76
CA GLU A 158 -3.25 -18.41 4.32
C GLU A 158 -4.04 -17.25 3.71
N ASN A 159 -5.21 -16.94 4.30
CA ASN A 159 -6.08 -15.85 3.87
C ASN A 159 -5.62 -14.48 4.36
N ASP A 160 -4.70 -14.39 5.33
CA ASP A 160 -4.21 -13.12 5.86
C ASP A 160 -3.09 -12.52 5.01
N VAL A 161 -2.65 -13.24 3.97
CA VAL A 161 -1.53 -12.84 3.12
C VAL A 161 -1.93 -12.80 1.65
N ILE A 162 -1.17 -11.99 0.90
CA ILE A 162 -1.26 -11.90 -0.56
C ILE A 162 0.13 -12.19 -1.14
N SER A 163 0.20 -13.12 -2.08
CA SER A 163 1.44 -13.41 -2.81
C SER A 163 1.82 -12.29 -3.77
N LEU A 164 3.11 -12.02 -3.89
CA LEU A 164 3.68 -11.10 -4.88
C LEU A 164 4.81 -11.75 -5.68
N PRO A 165 5.12 -11.23 -6.88
CA PRO A 165 6.34 -11.60 -7.58
C PRO A 165 7.58 -11.35 -6.72
N ASN A 166 8.55 -12.26 -6.78
CA ASN A 166 9.82 -12.13 -6.05
C ASN A 166 10.96 -11.58 -6.93
N ASP A 167 10.63 -11.03 -8.10
CA ASP A 167 11.53 -10.41 -9.07
C ASP A 167 11.53 -8.87 -9.00
N ILE A 168 10.84 -8.30 -8.01
CA ILE A 168 10.84 -6.85 -7.73
C ILE A 168 11.83 -6.50 -6.60
N PRO A 169 12.34 -5.25 -6.55
CA PRO A 169 13.23 -4.82 -5.47
C PRO A 169 12.59 -5.01 -4.09
N LEU A 170 13.37 -5.54 -3.12
CA LEU A 170 12.89 -5.88 -1.78
C LEU A 170 12.14 -4.72 -1.09
N PHE A 171 12.69 -3.50 -1.16
CA PHE A 171 12.06 -2.34 -0.52
C PHE A 171 10.82 -1.84 -1.27
N SER A 172 10.71 -2.11 -2.57
CA SER A 172 9.47 -1.87 -3.32
C SER A 172 8.40 -2.86 -2.88
N ALA A 173 8.74 -4.14 -2.72
CA ALA A 173 7.83 -5.14 -2.17
C ALA A 173 7.36 -4.78 -0.75
N ALA A 174 8.29 -4.35 0.11
CA ALA A 174 8.00 -4.00 1.50
C ALA A 174 7.06 -2.80 1.67
N THR A 175 6.91 -1.96 0.64
CA THR A 175 6.12 -0.71 0.67
C THR A 175 4.98 -0.69 -0.34
N LEU A 176 4.67 -1.85 -0.94
CA LEU A 176 3.70 -1.97 -2.02
C LEU A 176 2.25 -1.90 -1.51
N GLY A 177 1.99 -2.48 -0.33
CA GLY A 177 0.64 -2.76 0.17
C GLY A 177 -0.14 -1.53 0.60
N VAL A 178 0.54 -0.46 1.03
CA VAL A 178 -0.11 0.71 1.63
C VAL A 178 -0.01 1.95 0.74
N ASN A 179 1.20 2.49 0.54
CA ASN A 179 1.35 3.83 -0.04
C ASN A 179 0.95 3.90 -1.53
N PRO A 180 1.46 3.02 -2.42
CA PRO A 180 1.04 2.98 -3.83
C PRO A 180 -0.43 2.58 -4.00
N CYS A 181 -0.93 1.63 -3.19
CA CYS A 181 -2.33 1.23 -3.20
C CYS A 181 -3.25 2.41 -2.85
N THR A 182 -2.92 3.16 -1.80
CA THR A 182 -3.68 4.36 -1.38
C THR A 182 -3.70 5.41 -2.50
N ALA A 183 -2.53 5.71 -3.09
CA ALA A 183 -2.44 6.64 -4.23
C ALA A 183 -3.28 6.17 -5.42
N PHE A 184 -3.20 4.88 -5.77
CA PHE A 184 -3.93 4.31 -6.91
C PHE A 184 -5.45 4.35 -6.69
N ARG A 185 -5.93 4.04 -5.48
CA ARG A 185 -7.35 4.15 -5.11
C ARG A 185 -7.86 5.57 -5.21
N MET A 186 -7.16 6.51 -4.58
CA MET A 186 -7.55 7.93 -4.63
C MET A 186 -7.64 8.48 -6.06
N LEU A 187 -6.73 8.08 -6.95
CA LEU A 187 -6.74 8.51 -8.36
C LEU A 187 -7.79 7.79 -9.23
N SER A 188 -8.41 6.72 -8.75
CA SER A 188 -9.28 5.85 -9.56
C SER A 188 -10.74 5.87 -9.13
N ASP A 189 -11.00 6.12 -7.85
CA ASP A 189 -12.30 5.76 -7.26
C ASP A 189 -13.21 6.98 -7.00
N PHE A 190 -12.69 8.20 -7.08
CA PHE A 190 -13.42 9.43 -6.69
C PHE A 190 -13.81 10.33 -7.85
N GLU A 191 -12.95 10.45 -8.86
CA GLU A 191 -13.17 11.30 -10.03
C GLU A 191 -12.74 10.53 -11.29
N GLU A 192 -13.50 10.65 -12.38
CA GLU A 192 -13.08 10.13 -13.67
C GLU A 192 -12.01 11.05 -14.28
N LEU A 193 -10.74 10.71 -14.01
CA LEU A 193 -9.58 11.45 -14.50
C LEU A 193 -9.12 10.92 -15.88
N LYS A 194 -9.07 11.82 -16.85
CA LYS A 194 -8.61 11.59 -18.23
C LYS A 194 -7.21 12.20 -18.43
N PRO A 195 -6.43 11.71 -19.42
CA PRO A 195 -5.17 12.37 -19.79
C PRO A 195 -5.38 13.87 -20.06
N GLY A 196 -4.51 14.71 -19.49
CA GLY A 196 -4.62 16.17 -19.53
C GLY A 196 -5.39 16.81 -18.37
N ASP A 197 -6.16 16.04 -17.59
CA ASP A 197 -6.77 16.54 -16.36
C ASP A 197 -5.71 16.82 -15.29
N THR A 198 -6.05 17.66 -14.31
CA THR A 198 -5.15 18.05 -13.23
C THR A 198 -5.60 17.49 -11.88
N VAL A 199 -4.64 17.04 -11.08
CA VAL A 199 -4.79 16.70 -9.66
C VAL A 199 -3.89 17.63 -8.84
N ILE A 200 -4.39 18.15 -7.73
CA ILE A 200 -3.58 18.90 -6.76
C ILE A 200 -3.41 18.09 -5.48
N GLN A 201 -2.21 18.09 -4.89
CA GLN A 201 -1.98 17.40 -3.62
C GLN A 201 -1.06 18.18 -2.69
N ASN A 202 -1.29 18.05 -1.38
CA ASN A 202 -0.31 18.42 -0.36
C ASN A 202 0.45 17.20 0.13
N ALA A 203 1.45 17.42 0.99
CA ALA A 203 2.38 16.37 1.43
C ALA A 203 3.02 15.60 0.25
N ALA A 204 3.34 16.28 -0.85
CA ALA A 204 3.77 15.63 -2.09
C ALA A 204 5.10 14.85 -1.98
N ASN A 205 5.91 15.17 -0.96
CA ASN A 205 7.14 14.42 -0.66
C ASN A 205 6.91 13.15 0.19
N SER A 206 5.68 12.87 0.64
CA SER A 206 5.36 11.63 1.37
C SER A 206 5.41 10.40 0.45
N GLY A 207 5.41 9.19 1.03
CA GLY A 207 5.35 7.95 0.25
C GLY A 207 4.12 7.90 -0.67
N VAL A 208 2.94 8.25 -0.14
CA VAL A 208 1.70 8.39 -0.94
C VAL A 208 1.87 9.46 -2.02
N GLY A 209 2.38 10.65 -1.67
CA GLY A 209 2.48 11.76 -2.62
C GLY A 209 3.43 11.48 -3.79
N GLN A 210 4.54 10.79 -3.52
CA GLN A 210 5.47 10.32 -4.54
C GLN A 210 4.86 9.22 -5.43
N ALA A 211 4.01 8.35 -4.88
CA ALA A 211 3.27 7.37 -5.67
C ALA A 211 2.19 8.04 -6.55
N VAL A 212 1.48 9.05 -6.02
CA VAL A 212 0.51 9.86 -6.79
C VAL A 212 1.18 10.47 -8.01
N ILE A 213 2.37 11.08 -7.84
CA ILE A 213 3.13 11.69 -8.95
C ILE A 213 3.37 10.67 -10.06
N GLN A 214 3.94 9.51 -9.71
CA GLN A 214 4.33 8.50 -10.69
C GLN A 214 3.12 7.87 -11.39
N ILE A 215 2.07 7.54 -10.63
CA ILE A 215 0.84 6.94 -11.17
C ILE A 215 0.10 7.94 -12.06
N ALA A 216 0.01 9.21 -11.66
CA ALA A 216 -0.59 10.25 -12.48
C ALA A 216 0.19 10.49 -13.78
N ALA A 217 1.53 10.56 -13.70
CA ALA A 217 2.38 10.70 -14.87
C ALA A 217 2.19 9.53 -15.86
N ALA A 218 2.14 8.29 -15.37
CA ALA A 218 1.87 7.11 -16.20
C ALA A 218 0.48 7.12 -16.87
N ARG A 219 -0.48 7.85 -16.29
CA ARG A 219 -1.84 8.04 -16.83
C ARG A 219 -1.99 9.31 -17.68
N GLY A 220 -0.93 10.09 -17.86
CA GLY A 220 -0.97 11.38 -18.57
C GLY A 220 -1.76 12.46 -17.83
N ILE A 221 -1.92 12.34 -16.51
CA ILE A 221 -2.61 13.30 -15.64
C ILE A 221 -1.57 14.30 -15.12
N GLN A 222 -1.90 15.58 -15.15
CA GLN A 222 -1.04 16.64 -14.62
C GLN A 222 -1.13 16.72 -13.09
N THR A 223 -0.02 17.02 -12.43
CA THR A 223 0.04 17.12 -10.97
C THR A 223 0.55 18.48 -10.49
N ILE A 224 -0.18 19.09 -9.57
CA ILE A 224 0.25 20.25 -8.79
C ILE A 224 0.62 19.76 -7.40
N ASN A 225 1.91 19.79 -7.09
CA ASN A 225 2.50 19.11 -5.94
C ASN A 225 2.97 20.12 -4.90
N VAL A 226 2.23 20.23 -3.81
CA VAL A 226 2.53 21.17 -2.74
C VAL A 226 3.50 20.54 -1.74
N VAL A 227 4.61 21.24 -1.50
CA VAL A 227 5.65 20.87 -0.54
C VAL A 227 5.83 21.97 0.51
N ARG A 228 6.36 21.58 1.68
CA ARG A 228 6.74 22.53 2.73
C ARG A 228 8.07 23.20 2.37
N ASP A 229 8.24 24.43 2.82
CA ASP A 229 9.52 25.13 2.76
C ASP A 229 10.58 24.37 3.59
N ARG A 230 11.80 24.31 3.06
CA ARG A 230 12.91 23.53 3.64
C ARG A 230 14.25 23.93 3.01
N PRO A 231 15.39 23.72 3.69
CA PRO A 231 16.70 24.11 3.18
C PRO A 231 17.07 23.45 1.83
N ASP A 232 16.68 22.20 1.62
CA ASP A 232 16.96 21.36 0.44
C ASP A 232 15.84 21.41 -0.63
N LEU A 233 15.09 22.52 -0.70
CA LEU A 233 13.90 22.63 -1.55
C LEU A 233 14.20 22.43 -3.03
N THR A 234 15.30 22.98 -3.55
CA THR A 234 15.67 22.85 -4.97
C THR A 234 15.91 21.39 -5.33
N GLN A 235 16.69 20.66 -4.54
CA GLN A 235 16.95 19.23 -4.76
C GLN A 235 15.66 18.41 -4.65
N LEU A 236 14.75 18.77 -3.73
CA LEU A 236 13.44 18.14 -3.64
C LEU A 236 12.62 18.36 -4.92
N ILE A 237 12.54 19.58 -5.42
CA ILE A 237 11.80 19.91 -6.64
C ILE A 237 12.34 19.10 -7.81
N ASP A 238 13.66 19.05 -7.98
CA ASP A 238 14.30 18.31 -9.07
C ASP A 238 13.99 16.82 -8.99
N ARG A 239 14.05 16.24 -7.77
CA ARG A 239 13.69 14.83 -7.57
C ARG A 239 12.23 14.55 -7.89
N LEU A 240 11.29 15.37 -7.41
CA LEU A 240 9.86 15.17 -7.71
C LEU A 240 9.56 15.33 -9.20
N LYS A 241 10.21 16.27 -9.89
CA LYS A 241 10.10 16.43 -11.35
C LYS A 241 10.67 15.22 -12.09
N ALA A 242 11.80 14.67 -11.65
CA ALA A 242 12.37 13.45 -12.23
C ALA A 242 11.42 12.23 -12.09
N MET A 243 10.53 12.24 -11.10
CA MET A 243 9.47 11.23 -10.92
C MET A 243 8.22 11.48 -11.78
N GLY A 244 8.15 12.60 -12.51
CA GLY A 244 7.03 12.95 -13.39
C GLY A 244 6.11 14.07 -12.87
N ALA A 245 6.49 14.79 -11.80
CA ALA A 245 5.70 15.92 -11.30
C ALA A 245 5.59 17.04 -12.35
N SER A 246 4.38 17.50 -12.65
CA SER A 246 4.16 18.59 -13.63
C SER A 246 4.53 19.95 -13.03
N HIS A 247 4.01 20.22 -11.83
CA HIS A 247 4.29 21.43 -11.07
C HIS A 247 4.63 21.06 -9.63
N VAL A 248 5.65 21.71 -9.06
CA VAL A 248 5.99 21.60 -7.64
C VAL A 248 6.01 23.01 -7.08
N ILE A 249 5.20 23.26 -6.04
CA ILE A 249 5.02 24.59 -5.45
C ILE A 249 5.11 24.52 -3.93
N LYS A 250 5.37 25.67 -3.31
CA LYS A 250 5.33 25.77 -1.85
C LYS A 250 3.91 25.97 -1.32
N GLU A 251 3.71 25.61 -0.06
CA GLU A 251 2.48 25.92 0.68
C GLU A 251 2.11 27.42 0.59
N GLU A 252 3.08 28.33 0.70
CA GLU A 252 2.80 29.76 0.61
C GLU A 252 2.27 30.17 -0.76
N THR A 253 2.73 29.50 -1.83
CA THR A 253 2.31 29.78 -3.21
C THR A 253 0.81 29.59 -3.40
N LEU A 254 0.17 28.67 -2.66
CA LEU A 254 -1.27 28.43 -2.75
C LEU A 254 -2.12 29.68 -2.48
N ARG A 255 -1.60 30.66 -1.75
CA ARG A 255 -2.29 31.90 -1.40
C ARG A 255 -1.89 33.11 -2.25
N ARG A 256 -1.00 32.92 -3.22
CA ARG A 256 -0.43 34.04 -3.99
C ARG A 256 -0.97 34.09 -5.42
N HIS A 257 -0.70 35.20 -6.11
CA HIS A 257 -1.16 35.45 -7.47
C HIS A 257 -0.59 34.44 -8.47
N GLU A 258 0.57 33.87 -8.17
CA GLU A 258 1.27 32.84 -8.94
C GLU A 258 0.38 31.65 -9.31
N MET A 259 -0.61 31.30 -8.47
CA MET A 259 -1.60 30.26 -8.81
C MET A 259 -2.44 30.62 -10.04
N LYS A 260 -2.78 31.90 -10.24
CA LYS A 260 -3.52 32.34 -11.43
C LYS A 260 -2.70 32.16 -12.70
N GLU A 261 -1.39 32.38 -12.63
CA GLU A 261 -0.47 32.15 -13.75
C GLU A 261 -0.33 30.64 -14.04
N LEU A 262 -0.24 29.82 -13.00
CA LEU A 262 -0.19 28.36 -13.15
C LEU A 262 -1.45 27.78 -13.81
N PHE A 263 -2.64 28.33 -13.52
CA PHE A 263 -3.88 27.92 -14.20
C PHE A 263 -4.00 28.41 -15.65
N LYS A 264 -3.03 29.18 -16.17
CA LYS A 264 -2.93 29.43 -17.61
C LYS A 264 -2.24 28.28 -18.34
N THR A 265 -1.47 27.44 -17.62
CA THR A 265 -0.71 26.33 -18.21
C THR A 265 -1.39 24.97 -18.02
N CYS A 266 -2.37 24.87 -17.13
CA CYS A 266 -3.10 23.64 -16.83
C CYS A 266 -4.56 23.93 -16.44
N PRO A 267 -5.50 22.99 -16.67
CA PRO A 267 -6.87 23.15 -16.17
C PRO A 267 -6.89 23.13 -14.64
N ARG A 268 -7.94 23.73 -14.06
CA ARG A 268 -8.17 23.63 -12.62
C ARG A 268 -8.33 22.16 -12.21
N PRO A 269 -7.82 21.77 -11.02
CA PRO A 269 -7.86 20.38 -10.59
C PRO A 269 -9.28 19.87 -10.41
N LYS A 270 -9.54 18.66 -10.92
CA LYS A 270 -10.77 17.90 -10.66
C LYS A 270 -10.76 17.26 -9.28
N LEU A 271 -9.57 16.88 -8.83
CA LEU A 271 -9.34 16.13 -7.60
C LEU A 271 -8.24 16.81 -6.78
N ALA A 272 -8.48 16.93 -5.48
CA ALA A 272 -7.52 17.38 -4.49
C ALA A 272 -7.23 16.26 -3.49
N LEU A 273 -5.95 16.00 -3.20
CA LEU A 273 -5.54 14.97 -2.24
C LEU A 273 -4.90 15.62 -1.01
N ASN A 274 -5.51 15.40 0.14
CA ASN A 274 -5.11 16.00 1.41
C ASN A 274 -4.57 14.95 2.39
N GLY A 275 -3.30 15.10 2.76
CA GLY A 275 -2.64 14.34 3.83
C GLY A 275 -2.24 15.18 5.05
N VAL A 276 -2.58 16.48 5.08
CA VAL A 276 -2.11 17.43 6.11
C VAL A 276 -3.22 17.86 7.06
N GLY A 277 -4.36 18.31 6.54
CA GLY A 277 -5.44 18.93 7.32
C GLY A 277 -5.26 20.45 7.53
N GLY A 278 -6.10 21.03 8.38
CA GLY A 278 -6.05 22.45 8.76
C GLY A 278 -6.10 23.42 7.56
N LYS A 279 -5.37 24.54 7.69
CA LYS A 279 -5.34 25.60 6.67
C LYS A 279 -4.80 25.13 5.31
N SER A 280 -3.87 24.16 5.28
CA SER A 280 -3.34 23.62 4.01
C SER A 280 -4.46 22.95 3.20
N ALA A 281 -5.29 22.13 3.85
CA ALA A 281 -6.47 21.52 3.22
C ALA A 281 -7.46 22.58 2.71
N THR A 282 -7.70 23.63 3.50
CA THR A 282 -8.58 24.74 3.07
C THR A 282 -8.05 25.42 1.80
N GLU A 283 -6.73 25.63 1.67
CA GLU A 283 -6.16 26.22 0.47
C GLU A 283 -6.25 25.28 -0.74
N LEU A 284 -6.02 23.97 -0.57
CA LEU A 284 -6.25 23.01 -1.67
C LEU A 284 -7.67 23.09 -2.20
N LEU A 285 -8.65 23.11 -1.30
CA LEU A 285 -10.08 23.18 -1.63
C LEU A 285 -10.43 24.46 -2.42
N ARG A 286 -9.73 25.58 -2.20
CA ARG A 286 -9.95 26.82 -2.96
C ARG A 286 -9.56 26.70 -4.42
N HIS A 287 -8.70 25.75 -4.79
CA HIS A 287 -8.19 25.59 -6.15
C HIS A 287 -8.96 24.60 -7.00
N LEU A 288 -9.84 23.79 -6.40
CA LEU A 288 -10.70 22.87 -7.13
C LEU A 288 -11.59 23.57 -8.15
N GLN A 289 -11.80 22.90 -9.29
CA GLN A 289 -12.87 23.25 -10.20
C GLN A 289 -14.25 23.10 -9.52
N VAL A 290 -15.29 23.68 -10.13
CA VAL A 290 -16.67 23.45 -9.68
C VAL A 290 -17.02 21.98 -9.88
N GLY A 291 -17.61 21.34 -8.87
CA GLY A 291 -17.96 19.92 -8.91
C GLY A 291 -16.80 18.97 -8.60
N GLY A 292 -15.60 19.48 -8.31
CA GLY A 292 -14.45 18.64 -7.97
C GLY A 292 -14.48 18.11 -6.53
N SER A 293 -13.69 17.06 -6.30
CA SER A 293 -13.61 16.35 -5.02
C SER A 293 -12.31 16.64 -4.26
N MET A 294 -12.36 16.72 -2.93
CA MET A 294 -11.16 16.69 -2.08
C MET A 294 -11.14 15.46 -1.18
N VAL A 295 -10.25 14.51 -1.47
CA VAL A 295 -10.06 13.29 -0.69
C VAL A 295 -9.07 13.55 0.44
N THR A 296 -9.49 13.27 1.68
CA THR A 296 -8.59 13.27 2.84
C THR A 296 -8.20 11.84 3.22
N TYR A 297 -6.90 11.55 3.19
CA TYR A 297 -6.33 10.23 3.54
C TYR A 297 -5.40 10.27 4.76
N GLY A 298 -5.10 11.46 5.26
CA GLY A 298 -4.23 11.67 6.41
C GLY A 298 -4.41 13.05 7.02
N GLY A 299 -3.86 13.23 8.21
CA GLY A 299 -4.00 14.46 8.97
C GLY A 299 -2.76 14.74 9.81
N MET A 300 -1.60 14.86 9.16
CA MET A 300 -0.31 15.03 9.86
C MET A 300 -0.28 16.25 10.79
N ALA A 301 -1.07 17.29 10.51
CA ALA A 301 -1.17 18.45 11.39
C ALA A 301 -2.01 18.21 12.64
N LYS A 302 -2.76 17.09 12.72
CA LYS A 302 -3.79 16.82 13.74
C LYS A 302 -4.81 17.97 13.87
N GLN A 303 -5.06 18.66 12.76
CA GLN A 303 -6.01 19.77 12.66
C GLN A 303 -7.18 19.37 11.76
N PRO A 304 -8.42 19.72 12.13
CA PRO A 304 -9.58 19.41 11.30
C PRO A 304 -9.50 20.12 9.95
N VAL A 305 -10.16 19.56 8.95
CA VAL A 305 -10.35 20.22 7.65
C VAL A 305 -11.40 21.32 7.82
N THR A 306 -11.08 22.55 7.40
CA THR A 306 -12.02 23.67 7.42
C THR A 306 -12.47 24.00 6.00
N VAL A 307 -13.79 24.07 5.79
CA VAL A 307 -14.41 24.36 4.49
C VAL A 307 -14.85 25.83 4.47
N PRO A 308 -14.41 26.65 3.49
CA PRO A 308 -14.93 28.01 3.35
C PRO A 308 -16.41 27.99 3.00
N VAL A 309 -17.24 28.82 3.66
CA VAL A 309 -18.70 28.86 3.43
C VAL A 309 -19.05 29.05 1.94
N VAL A 310 -18.30 29.89 1.22
CA VAL A 310 -18.52 30.12 -0.22
C VAL A 310 -18.43 28.83 -1.06
N ARG A 311 -17.65 27.85 -0.59
CA ARG A 311 -17.49 26.56 -1.25
C ARG A 311 -18.66 25.59 -0.97
N LEU A 312 -19.49 25.86 0.03
CA LEU A 312 -20.73 25.10 0.28
C LEU A 312 -21.87 25.44 -0.71
N PHE A 313 -21.78 26.60 -1.39
CA PHE A 313 -22.73 27.00 -2.44
C PHE A 313 -22.38 26.45 -3.83
N LEU A 314 -21.27 25.72 -3.94
CA LEU A 314 -20.85 25.05 -5.17
C LEU A 314 -20.82 23.54 -4.88
N PRO A 315 -21.14 22.67 -5.85
CA PRO A 315 -21.05 21.23 -5.64
C PRO A 315 -19.60 20.86 -5.33
N ILE A 316 -19.38 20.24 -4.16
CA ILE A 316 -18.10 19.70 -3.70
C ILE A 316 -18.37 18.40 -2.97
N ILE A 317 -17.50 17.42 -3.23
CA ILE A 317 -17.53 16.13 -2.55
C ILE A 317 -16.30 16.06 -1.63
N LEU A 318 -16.52 15.75 -0.35
CA LEU A 318 -15.46 15.61 0.65
C LEU A 318 -15.35 14.16 1.13
N PRO A 319 -14.78 13.27 0.30
CA PRO A 319 -14.56 11.90 0.70
C PRO A 319 -13.42 11.76 1.71
N PHE A 320 -13.58 10.79 2.60
CA PHE A 320 -12.54 10.27 3.47
C PHE A 320 -12.11 8.90 2.94
N PHE A 321 -10.81 8.76 2.70
CA PHE A 321 -10.22 7.47 2.38
C PHE A 321 -9.70 6.84 3.66
N TYR A 322 -10.29 5.70 4.04
CA TYR A 322 -9.81 4.89 5.16
C TYR A 322 -9.70 3.45 4.68
N HIS A 323 -8.58 2.81 4.95
CA HIS A 323 -8.46 1.37 4.74
C HIS A 323 -9.06 0.68 5.98
N VAL A 324 -10.33 0.31 5.93
CA VAL A 324 -10.99 -0.47 6.98
C VAL A 324 -11.16 -1.91 6.50
N PRO A 325 -10.67 -2.92 7.24
CA PRO A 325 -10.95 -4.32 6.96
C PRO A 325 -12.34 -4.67 7.48
N LEU A 326 -13.39 -4.32 6.74
CA LEU A 326 -14.75 -4.79 6.99
C LEU A 326 -15.10 -5.87 5.95
N GLY A 327 -14.38 -6.98 5.99
CA GLY A 327 -14.59 -8.10 5.07
C GLY A 327 -14.20 -7.81 3.62
N PRO A 328 -14.73 -8.57 2.63
CA PRO A 328 -14.32 -8.46 1.22
C PRO A 328 -14.69 -7.14 0.53
N GLN A 329 -15.29 -6.16 1.24
CA GLN A 329 -15.73 -4.89 0.68
C GLN A 329 -14.98 -3.72 1.32
N GLN A 330 -14.30 -2.93 0.48
CA GLN A 330 -13.66 -1.67 0.90
C GLN A 330 -14.73 -0.60 1.09
N THR A 331 -14.76 0.04 2.27
CA THR A 331 -15.74 1.09 2.57
C THR A 331 -15.13 2.47 2.36
N VAL A 332 -15.71 3.25 1.45
CA VAL A 332 -15.38 4.66 1.25
C VAL A 332 -16.46 5.49 1.94
N PHE A 333 -16.08 6.34 2.89
CA PHE A 333 -17.01 7.28 3.50
C PHE A 333 -16.96 8.59 2.72
N SER A 334 -18.09 9.04 2.16
CA SER A 334 -18.15 10.30 1.43
C SER A 334 -19.18 11.25 2.02
N LEU A 335 -18.73 12.44 2.43
CA LEU A 335 -19.63 13.52 2.78
C LEU A 335 -19.96 14.30 1.50
N HIS A 336 -21.20 14.17 1.02
CA HIS A 336 -21.69 14.94 -0.12
C HIS A 336 -22.35 16.22 0.41
N LEU A 337 -21.71 17.36 0.14
CA LEU A 337 -22.27 18.67 0.43
C LEU A 337 -22.83 19.23 -0.89
N THR A 338 -24.07 18.84 -1.21
CA THR A 338 -24.80 19.39 -2.37
C THR A 338 -25.57 20.64 -1.98
N ASN A 339 -25.64 21.58 -2.93
CA ASN A 339 -26.26 22.91 -2.83
C ASN A 339 -27.25 23.12 -1.67
N MET A 340 -26.94 24.09 -0.80
CA MET A 340 -27.94 24.80 0.01
C MET A 340 -28.88 25.56 -0.95
N ALA A 341 -30.02 24.96 -1.29
CA ALA A 341 -31.07 25.67 -2.00
C ALA A 341 -31.75 26.64 -1.02
N ILE A 342 -31.63 27.94 -1.26
CA ILE A 342 -32.49 28.93 -0.60
C ILE A 342 -33.86 28.80 -1.28
N ASN A 343 -34.78 28.05 -0.68
CA ASN A 343 -36.18 28.11 -1.08
C ASN A 343 -36.71 29.52 -0.77
N GLY A 344 -37.62 30.03 -1.60
CA GLY A 344 -38.17 31.40 -1.59
C GLY A 344 -38.86 31.87 -0.29
N HIS A 345 -38.69 31.15 0.82
CA HIS A 345 -39.19 31.44 2.15
C HIS A 345 -38.08 31.71 3.19
N GLY A 346 -36.80 31.75 2.79
CA GLY A 346 -35.71 32.24 3.65
C GLY A 346 -35.28 31.29 4.78
N PHE A 347 -35.62 30.00 4.72
CA PHE A 347 -35.10 28.98 5.64
C PHE A 347 -33.93 28.20 5.03
N LEU A 348 -32.89 27.99 5.84
CA LEU A 348 -31.75 27.12 5.54
C LEU A 348 -32.15 25.66 5.83
N ASP A 349 -32.50 24.90 4.80
CA ASP A 349 -32.60 23.44 4.93
C ASP A 349 -31.18 22.85 4.83
N ASN A 350 -30.62 22.46 5.98
CA ASN A 350 -29.34 21.75 6.07
C ASN A 350 -29.51 20.31 5.60
N LEU A 351 -29.50 20.05 4.29
CA LEU A 351 -29.39 18.69 3.78
C LEU A 351 -27.90 18.30 3.65
N CYS A 352 -27.31 17.93 4.78
CA CYS A 352 -26.02 17.25 4.81
C CYS A 352 -26.30 15.77 4.50
N ILE A 353 -26.13 15.35 3.24
CA ILE A 353 -26.29 13.94 2.88
C ILE A 353 -24.96 13.24 3.16
N VAL A 354 -24.93 12.47 4.25
CA VAL A 354 -23.88 11.47 4.48
C VAL A 354 -24.26 10.25 3.66
N ASP A 355 -23.83 10.19 2.42
CA ASP A 355 -24.02 8.98 1.61
C ASP A 355 -22.90 7.99 1.89
N MET A 356 -23.27 6.83 2.41
CA MET A 356 -22.37 5.68 2.54
C MET A 356 -22.32 4.96 1.19
N PHE A 357 -21.27 5.17 0.43
CA PHE A 357 -21.02 4.41 -0.79
C PHE A 357 -20.14 3.20 -0.48
N ILE A 358 -20.78 2.03 -0.41
CA ILE A 358 -20.06 0.77 -0.52
C ILE A 358 -19.73 0.60 -2.01
N SER A 359 -18.46 0.73 -2.40
CA SER A 359 -18.05 0.43 -3.78
C SER A 359 -18.12 -1.10 -3.97
N PRO A 360 -18.98 -1.61 -4.86
CA PRO A 360 -19.11 -3.06 -5.08
C PRO A 360 -18.04 -3.62 -6.02
N LYS A 361 -17.04 -2.82 -6.42
CA LYS A 361 -16.05 -3.24 -7.42
C LYS A 361 -14.85 -3.94 -6.77
N TRP A 362 -15.07 -5.18 -6.33
CA TRP A 362 -14.05 -6.25 -6.27
C TRP A 362 -14.71 -7.60 -6.51
#